data_AF-S8FZA5-F1
#
_entry.id   AF-S8FZA5-F1
#
_cell.length_a   1.000
_cell.length_b   1.000
_cell.length_c   1.000
_cell.angle_alpha   90.00
_cell.angle_beta   90.00
_cell.angle_gamma   90.00
#
_symmetry.space_group_name_H-M   'P 1'
#
loop_
_entity.id
_entity.type
_entity.pdbx_description
1 polymer ?
#
loop_
_entity_poly.entity_id
_entity_poly.type
_entity_poly.pdbx_seq_one_letter_code
_entity_poly.pdbx_strand_id
1 'polypeptide(L)'
;MRASIPANTHLYHGRTVNVPPTRDWIAFDPEHSGMFASGPNGTLFTFLTTRDLRLVYFDGSSGNKFGGAVDTQDVLFFGEVEFDPHDDWYGELGRFVKMCESAERYGIDGVVRMQYTFEILLCDIPTSGLELVHVAPSVANDGIPAANPDDRTTLSSRTHPDSALAHMLPQPTGQVPIPRMPMVPPVGWKGSLPSTFGEGAHIGSWHNHGEARVRVDPSTMVSFFDPALASLVAARRGLERKAFRLKGISSADVVRVQGDVAEMMARTRDGGQGSGVDWQGVARVVQERYGDRLPYMQYLLHQPYSNASAQAAAAAAVRRALMVSLLPYMRRDHIDTPQWYAQMAVDCATRHVAHLPVNRFTKQEHLLYNATREVLHEICRVHAMAWRDLFDVEEQDANVAERVLAKWKPEFDALIEWLDWPAWMKCEPACRPDEFCRWPQGAIWEHSDPNPDPHCASMSIEDL
;
A
#
# COMPACT_ATOMS: atom_id res chain seq x y z
N MET A 1 11.03 -3.10 -2.47
CA MET A 1 12.03 -2.41 -1.60
C MET A 1 12.60 -3.44 -0.63
N ARG A 2 13.79 -3.23 -0.04
CA ARG A 2 14.24 -4.13 1.03
C ARG A 2 13.40 -3.93 2.30
N ALA A 3 13.23 -5.00 3.03
CA ALA A 3 12.56 -5.02 4.31
C ALA A 3 13.25 -5.98 5.28
N SER A 4 12.95 -5.81 6.57
CA SER A 4 13.41 -6.69 7.62
C SER A 4 12.34 -6.88 8.68
N ILE A 5 12.39 -8.03 9.35
CA ILE A 5 11.57 -8.31 10.52
C ILE A 5 12.53 -8.61 11.67
N PRO A 6 12.38 -7.94 12.81
CA PRO A 6 13.33 -8.10 13.92
C PRO A 6 13.32 -9.50 14.50
N ALA A 7 14.44 -9.91 15.10
CA ALA A 7 14.47 -11.05 16.01
C ALA A 7 13.41 -10.91 17.14
N ASN A 8 12.97 -12.05 17.67
CA ASN A 8 11.93 -12.18 18.70
C ASN A 8 10.55 -11.67 18.28
N THR A 9 10.23 -11.78 16.99
CA THR A 9 8.90 -11.51 16.44
C THR A 9 8.13 -12.82 16.33
N HIS A 10 6.91 -12.85 16.86
CA HIS A 10 5.99 -13.98 16.68
C HIS A 10 5.34 -13.94 15.31
N LEU A 11 5.31 -15.09 14.65
CA LEU A 11 4.70 -15.31 13.34
C LEU A 11 3.86 -16.59 13.38
N TYR A 12 2.85 -16.67 12.52
CA TYR A 12 1.80 -17.68 12.61
C TYR A 12 1.55 -18.33 11.26
N HIS A 13 1.24 -19.63 11.28
CA HIS A 13 0.81 -20.36 10.09
C HIS A 13 -0.26 -21.38 10.48
N GLY A 14 -1.32 -21.50 9.68
CA GLY A 14 -2.39 -22.47 9.91
C GLY A 14 -2.43 -23.54 8.84
N ARG A 15 -2.64 -24.79 9.24
CA ARG A 15 -2.89 -25.91 8.32
C ARG A 15 -4.05 -26.76 8.79
N THR A 16 -4.66 -27.47 7.85
CA THR A 16 -5.67 -28.51 8.12
C THR A 16 -5.07 -29.80 8.70
N VAL A 17 -3.76 -29.85 8.89
CA VAL A 17 -3.01 -31.00 9.39
C VAL A 17 -1.99 -30.58 10.45
N ASN A 18 -1.70 -31.48 11.39
CA ASN A 18 -0.68 -31.28 12.42
C ASN A 18 0.72 -31.66 11.92
N VAL A 19 1.15 -31.02 10.83
CA VAL A 19 2.51 -31.12 10.30
C VAL A 19 3.00 -29.70 10.06
N PRO A 20 4.13 -29.24 10.63
CA PRO A 20 4.65 -27.90 10.35
C PRO A 20 4.98 -27.72 8.85
N PRO A 21 4.79 -26.52 8.26
CA PRO A 21 5.19 -26.26 6.88
C PRO A 21 6.71 -26.28 6.72
N THR A 22 7.21 -26.74 5.57
CA THR A 22 8.63 -26.60 5.23
C THR A 22 8.90 -25.42 4.32
N ARG A 23 7.91 -25.05 3.50
CA ARG A 23 7.90 -23.87 2.63
C ARG A 23 6.46 -23.39 2.47
N ASP A 24 6.17 -22.15 2.82
CA ASP A 24 4.83 -21.57 2.65
C ASP A 24 4.83 -20.07 2.98
N TRP A 25 3.65 -19.45 2.95
CA TRP A 25 3.38 -18.19 3.61
C TRP A 25 3.38 -18.36 5.14
N ILE A 26 3.76 -17.30 5.86
CA ILE A 26 3.58 -17.15 7.30
C ILE A 26 3.07 -15.73 7.55
N ALA A 27 2.11 -15.56 8.47
CA ALA A 27 1.47 -14.28 8.72
C ALA A 27 1.82 -13.73 10.10
N PHE A 28 1.40 -12.50 10.34
CA PHE A 28 1.70 -11.76 11.55
C PHE A 28 0.65 -11.93 12.65
N ASP A 29 -0.58 -12.31 12.27
CA ASP A 29 -1.70 -12.41 13.20
C ASP A 29 -2.20 -13.86 13.29
N PRO A 30 -2.41 -14.36 14.52
CA PRO A 30 -2.90 -15.72 14.73
C PRO A 30 -4.30 -15.91 14.17
N GLU A 31 -5.15 -14.88 14.18
CA GLU A 31 -6.52 -14.94 13.69
C GLU A 31 -6.54 -15.14 12.17
N HIS A 32 -5.67 -14.44 11.43
CA HIS A 32 -5.52 -14.64 9.98
C HIS A 32 -5.04 -16.05 9.67
N SER A 33 -4.00 -16.50 10.37
CA SER A 33 -3.48 -17.86 10.19
C SER A 33 -4.50 -18.93 10.60
N GLY A 34 -5.32 -18.64 11.61
CA GLY A 34 -6.37 -19.49 12.11
C GLY A 34 -7.41 -19.84 11.04
N MET A 35 -7.66 -18.94 10.08
CA MET A 35 -8.54 -19.22 8.93
C MET A 35 -8.07 -20.40 8.07
N PHE A 36 -6.78 -20.75 8.12
CA PHE A 36 -6.21 -21.88 7.38
C PHE A 36 -5.96 -23.11 8.27
N ALA A 37 -6.12 -22.96 9.59
CA ALA A 37 -6.17 -24.06 10.57
C ALA A 37 -7.59 -24.65 10.64
N SER A 38 -8.16 -25.02 9.49
CA SER A 38 -9.58 -25.38 9.36
C SER A 38 -9.86 -26.88 9.50
N GLY A 39 -11.11 -27.18 9.86
CA GLY A 39 -11.58 -28.55 10.09
C GLY A 39 -11.11 -29.18 11.41
N PRO A 40 -11.42 -30.47 11.65
CA PRO A 40 -11.20 -31.13 12.94
C PRO A 40 -9.72 -31.37 13.29
N ASN A 41 -8.83 -31.33 12.30
CA ASN A 41 -7.38 -31.49 12.48
C ASN A 41 -6.63 -30.16 12.26
N GLY A 42 -7.36 -29.05 12.22
CA GLY A 42 -6.81 -27.71 12.14
C GLY A 42 -5.74 -27.49 13.20
N THR A 43 -4.57 -27.01 12.78
CA THR A 43 -3.43 -26.76 13.65
C THR A 43 -2.83 -25.40 13.33
N LEU A 44 -2.70 -24.58 14.36
CA LEU A 44 -2.00 -23.30 14.33
C LEU A 44 -0.56 -23.52 14.84
N PHE A 45 0.41 -23.09 14.04
CA PHE A 45 1.83 -23.11 14.35
C PHE A 45 2.28 -21.69 14.67
N THR A 46 3.00 -21.52 15.78
CA THR A 46 3.64 -20.24 16.14
C THR A 46 5.14 -20.37 16.07
N PHE A 47 5.74 -19.46 15.32
CA PHE A 47 7.18 -19.36 15.14
C PHE A 47 7.69 -18.07 15.80
N LEU A 48 8.93 -18.13 16.27
CA LEU A 48 9.67 -16.98 16.75
C LEU A 48 10.86 -16.73 15.81
N THR A 49 11.06 -15.49 15.38
CA THR A 49 12.28 -15.13 14.65
C THR A 49 13.49 -15.18 15.59
N THR A 50 14.53 -15.91 15.21
CA THR A 50 15.76 -16.07 16.01
C THR A 50 16.83 -15.02 15.66
N ARG A 51 16.65 -14.34 14.53
CA ARG A 51 17.46 -13.25 14.01
C ARG A 51 16.58 -12.32 13.18
N ASP A 52 17.14 -11.20 12.75
CA ASP A 52 16.48 -10.36 11.76
C ASP A 52 16.31 -11.14 10.45
N LEU A 53 15.07 -11.18 9.95
CA LEU A 53 14.77 -11.67 8.61
C LEU A 53 15.12 -10.59 7.59
N ARG A 54 15.71 -10.99 6.47
CA ARG A 54 16.06 -10.12 5.34
C ARG A 54 15.08 -10.42 4.22
N LEU A 55 14.27 -9.45 3.84
CA LEU A 55 13.14 -9.64 2.95
C LEU A 55 13.12 -8.59 1.83
N VAL A 56 12.29 -8.83 0.82
CA VAL A 56 11.83 -7.80 -0.12
C VAL A 56 10.34 -7.55 0.13
N TYR A 57 9.97 -6.28 0.27
CA TYR A 57 8.59 -5.83 0.34
C TYR A 57 8.06 -5.45 -1.05
N PHE A 58 6.92 -6.03 -1.40
CA PHE A 58 6.08 -5.61 -2.53
C PHE A 58 4.92 -4.76 -2.00
N ASP A 59 4.79 -3.56 -2.54
CA ASP A 59 3.78 -2.59 -2.10
C ASP A 59 2.38 -2.90 -2.63
N GLY A 60 1.38 -2.23 -2.05
CA GLY A 60 -0.04 -2.45 -2.31
C GLY A 60 -0.49 -3.83 -1.86
N SER A 61 -1.70 -4.22 -2.25
CA SER A 61 -2.24 -5.54 -1.94
C SER A 61 -1.68 -6.63 -2.86
N SER A 62 -0.36 -6.70 -3.01
CA SER A 62 0.32 -7.62 -3.94
C SER A 62 0.17 -9.11 -3.58
N GLY A 63 -0.30 -9.43 -2.39
CA GLY A 63 -0.76 -10.76 -1.99
C GLY A 63 -2.16 -11.11 -2.50
N ASN A 64 -2.88 -10.19 -3.17
CA ASN A 64 -4.21 -10.46 -3.72
C ASN A 64 -4.23 -11.32 -4.98
N LYS A 65 -3.12 -11.96 -5.38
CA LYS A 65 -2.99 -13.04 -6.41
C LYS A 65 -3.55 -12.78 -7.82
N PHE A 66 -4.34 -11.72 -8.03
CA PHE A 66 -5.12 -11.49 -9.24
C PHE A 66 -4.89 -10.09 -9.81
N GLY A 67 -4.97 -10.00 -11.14
CA GLY A 67 -5.13 -8.75 -11.87
C GLY A 67 -4.00 -7.76 -11.60
N GLY A 68 -4.32 -6.49 -11.38
CA GLY A 68 -3.31 -5.45 -11.22
C GLY A 68 -2.44 -5.57 -9.98
N ALA A 69 -2.89 -6.32 -8.96
CA ALA A 69 -2.16 -6.47 -7.71
C ALA A 69 -0.84 -7.26 -7.91
N VAL A 70 -0.79 -8.13 -8.91
CA VAL A 70 0.36 -8.99 -9.21
C VAL A 70 1.25 -8.48 -10.34
N ASP A 71 0.86 -7.42 -11.05
CA ASP A 71 1.62 -6.81 -12.16
C ASP A 71 3.11 -6.64 -11.81
N THR A 72 3.41 -6.12 -10.60
CA THR A 72 4.78 -5.87 -10.12
C THR A 72 5.58 -7.17 -10.01
N GLN A 73 4.96 -8.25 -9.52
CA GLN A 73 5.60 -9.56 -9.40
C GLN A 73 5.84 -10.16 -10.77
N ASP A 74 4.87 -10.06 -11.68
CA ASP A 74 4.97 -10.66 -13.02
C ASP A 74 6.06 -10.00 -13.86
N VAL A 75 6.10 -8.67 -13.86
CA VAL A 75 7.15 -7.93 -14.57
C VAL A 75 8.54 -8.28 -14.03
N LEU A 76 8.69 -8.45 -12.72
CA LEU A 76 9.98 -8.79 -12.15
C LEU A 76 10.41 -10.23 -12.44
N PHE A 77 9.49 -11.20 -12.34
CA PHE A 77 9.81 -12.61 -12.43
C PHE A 77 9.75 -13.19 -13.84
N PHE A 78 8.84 -12.69 -14.67
CA PHE A 78 8.57 -13.22 -16.00
C PHE A 78 8.85 -12.20 -17.12
N GLY A 79 8.92 -10.92 -16.78
CA GLY A 79 9.28 -9.85 -17.74
C GLY A 79 8.10 -9.28 -18.52
N GLU A 80 6.88 -9.64 -18.16
CA GLU A 80 5.65 -9.10 -18.73
C GLU A 80 4.54 -9.06 -17.67
N VAL A 81 3.47 -8.32 -17.91
CA VAL A 81 2.26 -8.35 -17.06
C VAL A 81 1.34 -9.48 -17.49
N GLU A 82 0.52 -10.00 -16.57
CA GLU A 82 -0.50 -11.01 -16.89
C GLU A 82 0.14 -12.23 -17.57
N PHE A 83 1.34 -12.64 -17.10
CA PHE A 83 2.11 -13.75 -17.68
C PHE A 83 1.30 -15.04 -17.73
N ASP A 84 0.55 -15.31 -16.66
CA ASP A 84 -0.46 -16.35 -16.64
C ASP A 84 -1.84 -15.73 -16.94
N PRO A 85 -2.44 -15.99 -18.11
CA PRO A 85 -3.76 -15.46 -18.46
C PRO A 85 -4.90 -16.13 -17.67
N HIS A 86 -4.61 -17.22 -16.95
CA HIS A 86 -5.55 -17.87 -16.05
C HIS A 86 -5.44 -17.35 -14.63
N ASP A 87 -4.39 -16.57 -14.30
CA ASP A 87 -4.09 -15.88 -13.04
C ASP A 87 -4.83 -16.40 -11.80
N ASP A 88 -4.91 -17.72 -11.65
CA ASP A 88 -5.66 -18.40 -10.61
C ASP A 88 -4.69 -18.95 -9.58
N TRP A 89 -5.10 -20.00 -8.87
CA TRP A 89 -4.25 -20.67 -7.89
C TRP A 89 -2.88 -21.09 -8.44
N TYR A 90 -2.75 -21.37 -9.74
CA TYR A 90 -1.49 -21.82 -10.34
C TYR A 90 -0.51 -20.67 -10.63
N GLY A 91 -1.00 -19.49 -10.99
CA GLY A 91 -0.16 -18.31 -11.21
C GLY A 91 0.62 -17.92 -9.95
N GLU A 92 -0.05 -18.01 -8.79
CA GLU A 92 0.57 -17.77 -7.49
C GLU A 92 1.70 -18.77 -7.17
N LEU A 93 1.51 -20.05 -7.47
CA LEU A 93 2.53 -21.06 -7.26
C LEU A 93 3.76 -20.84 -8.15
N GLY A 94 3.54 -20.43 -9.40
CA GLY A 94 4.61 -20.04 -10.33
C GLY A 94 5.42 -18.85 -9.81
N ARG A 95 4.74 -17.81 -9.30
CA ARG A 95 5.38 -16.66 -8.63
C ARG A 95 6.18 -17.11 -7.42
N PHE A 96 5.62 -17.97 -6.57
CA PHE A 96 6.32 -18.46 -5.38
C PHE A 96 7.62 -19.21 -5.74
N VAL A 97 7.62 -20.02 -6.81
CA VAL A 97 8.86 -20.66 -7.30
C VAL A 97 9.90 -19.61 -7.73
N LYS A 98 9.50 -18.61 -8.51
CA LYS A 98 10.40 -17.52 -8.96
C LYS A 98 10.90 -16.64 -7.82
N MET A 99 10.07 -16.43 -6.81
CA MET A 99 10.46 -15.77 -5.57
C MET A 99 11.55 -16.56 -4.86
N CYS A 100 11.43 -17.89 -4.78
CA CYS A 100 12.46 -18.72 -4.16
C CYS A 100 13.78 -18.73 -4.94
N GLU A 101 13.73 -18.81 -6.27
CA GLU A 101 14.93 -18.64 -7.11
C GLU A 101 15.60 -17.28 -6.88
N SER A 102 14.79 -16.22 -6.75
CA SER A 102 15.28 -14.87 -6.46
C SER A 102 15.83 -14.74 -5.04
N ALA A 103 15.19 -15.39 -4.07
CA ALA A 103 15.59 -15.37 -2.67
C ALA A 103 16.96 -16.01 -2.49
N GLU A 104 17.16 -17.18 -3.10
CA GLU A 104 18.46 -17.86 -3.15
C GLU A 104 19.52 -16.99 -3.84
N ARG A 105 19.22 -16.44 -5.03
CA ARG A 105 20.14 -15.59 -5.79
C ARG A 105 20.65 -14.39 -5.00
N TYR A 106 19.77 -13.73 -4.27
CA TYR A 106 20.10 -12.50 -3.55
C TYR A 106 20.42 -12.73 -2.07
N GLY A 107 20.33 -13.97 -1.58
CA GLY A 107 20.57 -14.31 -0.18
C GLY A 107 19.60 -13.61 0.77
N ILE A 108 18.32 -13.52 0.40
CA ILE A 108 17.23 -13.07 1.28
C ILE A 108 16.40 -14.28 1.74
N ASP A 109 15.66 -14.11 2.83
CA ASP A 109 14.87 -15.18 3.44
C ASP A 109 13.51 -15.36 2.73
N GLY A 110 13.00 -14.30 2.09
CA GLY A 110 11.70 -14.34 1.45
C GLY A 110 11.16 -12.98 1.03
N VAL A 111 9.85 -12.93 0.81
CA VAL A 111 9.11 -11.76 0.34
C VAL A 111 7.97 -11.46 1.28
N VAL A 112 7.78 -10.20 1.65
CA VAL A 112 6.62 -9.74 2.42
C VAL A 112 5.68 -8.92 1.53
N ARG A 113 4.38 -9.15 1.68
CA ARG A 113 3.32 -8.52 0.89
C ARG A 113 2.00 -8.52 1.65
N MET A 114 1.03 -7.75 1.17
CA MET A 114 -0.29 -7.62 1.78
C MET A 114 -1.37 -8.29 0.93
N GLN A 115 -2.23 -9.10 1.55
CA GLN A 115 -3.54 -9.52 1.03
C GLN A 115 -4.63 -8.82 1.86
N TYR A 116 -5.45 -9.56 2.61
CA TYR A 116 -6.25 -8.99 3.69
C TYR A 116 -5.34 -8.44 4.80
N THR A 117 -4.36 -9.23 5.21
CA THR A 117 -3.32 -8.87 6.17
C THR A 117 -1.94 -9.01 5.53
N PHE A 118 -0.88 -8.82 6.30
CA PHE A 118 0.49 -9.06 5.81
C PHE A 118 0.87 -10.54 5.91
N GLU A 119 1.53 -11.04 4.88
CA GLU A 119 2.12 -12.38 4.81
C GLU A 119 3.56 -12.31 4.33
N ILE A 120 4.35 -13.31 4.72
CA ILE A 120 5.73 -13.51 4.29
C ILE A 120 5.80 -14.85 3.57
N LEU A 121 6.18 -14.84 2.31
CA LEU A 121 6.49 -16.05 1.56
C LEU A 121 7.92 -16.50 1.86
N LEU A 122 8.05 -17.70 2.46
CA LEU A 122 9.32 -18.29 2.88
C LEU A 122 9.59 -19.60 2.15
N CYS A 123 10.81 -19.71 1.61
CA CYS A 123 11.20 -20.83 0.73
C CYS A 123 11.78 -22.02 1.48
N ASP A 124 12.31 -21.80 2.67
CA ASP A 124 12.82 -22.84 3.57
C ASP A 124 12.64 -22.38 5.02
N ILE A 125 11.47 -22.66 5.59
CA ILE A 125 11.10 -22.26 6.96
C ILE A 125 12.11 -22.80 7.99
N PRO A 126 12.52 -24.09 7.94
CA PRO A 126 13.52 -24.64 8.86
C PRO A 126 14.86 -23.89 8.92
N THR A 127 15.31 -23.28 7.82
CA THR A 127 16.61 -22.57 7.77
C THR A 127 16.49 -21.05 7.72
N SER A 128 15.28 -20.51 7.54
CA SER A 128 14.98 -19.07 7.47
C SER A 128 15.14 -18.30 8.79
N GLY A 129 15.78 -18.88 9.82
CA GLY A 129 15.94 -18.22 11.11
C GLY A 129 14.64 -18.18 11.94
N LEU A 130 13.77 -19.16 11.75
CA LEU A 130 12.56 -19.36 12.54
C LEU A 130 12.72 -20.54 13.50
N GLU A 131 12.22 -20.38 14.73
CA GLU A 131 12.08 -21.45 15.71
C GLU A 131 10.58 -21.72 15.93
N LEU A 132 10.16 -22.98 15.81
CA LEU A 132 8.80 -23.38 16.15
C LEU A 132 8.65 -23.41 17.68
N VAL A 133 7.90 -22.46 18.23
CA VAL A 133 7.74 -22.29 19.69
C VAL A 133 6.41 -22.80 20.21
N HIS A 134 5.40 -22.96 19.35
CA HIS A 134 4.10 -23.48 19.75
C HIS A 134 3.38 -24.23 18.62
N VAL A 135 2.68 -25.29 18.98
CA VAL A 135 1.80 -26.07 18.10
C VAL A 135 0.46 -26.25 18.81
N ALA A 136 -0.59 -25.67 18.25
CA ALA A 136 -1.93 -25.69 18.84
C ALA A 136 -2.94 -26.29 17.86
N PRO A 137 -3.41 -27.53 18.09
CA PRO A 137 -4.63 -28.02 17.47
C PRO A 137 -5.80 -27.11 17.86
N SER A 138 -6.38 -26.42 16.88
CA SER A 138 -7.46 -25.47 17.10
C SER A 138 -8.81 -26.17 17.24
N VAL A 139 -9.76 -25.52 17.90
CA VAL A 139 -11.17 -25.90 17.77
C VAL A 139 -11.57 -25.72 16.31
N ALA A 140 -12.30 -26.69 15.75
CA ALA A 140 -12.66 -26.70 14.33
C ALA A 140 -13.33 -25.38 13.91
N ASN A 141 -12.85 -24.80 12.81
CA ASN A 141 -13.45 -23.62 12.18
C ASN A 141 -13.81 -23.89 10.72
N ASP A 142 -14.61 -23.00 10.13
CA ASP A 142 -15.12 -23.06 8.76
C ASP A 142 -14.18 -22.47 7.71
N GLY A 143 -12.91 -22.30 8.06
CA GLY A 143 -11.91 -21.70 7.21
C GLY A 143 -11.62 -22.49 5.92
N ILE A 144 -10.67 -21.98 5.14
CA ILE A 144 -10.34 -22.50 3.81
C ILE A 144 -9.13 -23.43 3.91
N PRO A 145 -9.14 -24.60 3.25
CA PRO A 145 -7.92 -25.36 3.08
C PRO A 145 -6.92 -24.58 2.22
N ALA A 146 -5.76 -24.20 2.77
CA ALA A 146 -4.65 -23.71 1.97
C ALA A 146 -4.19 -24.82 1.02
N ALA A 147 -3.89 -24.51 -0.26
CA ALA A 147 -3.20 -25.52 -1.05
C ALA A 147 -1.76 -25.66 -0.57
N ASN A 148 -1.31 -26.89 -0.52
CA ASN A 148 -0.04 -27.25 0.07
C ASN A 148 1.11 -27.01 -0.93
N PRO A 149 2.05 -26.08 -0.68
CA PRO A 149 3.20 -25.86 -1.54
C PRO A 149 4.27 -26.97 -1.43
N ASP A 150 4.18 -27.82 -0.39
CA ASP A 150 5.13 -28.92 -0.16
C ASP A 150 4.97 -30.09 -1.16
N ASP A 151 3.88 -30.16 -1.93
CA ASP A 151 3.64 -31.27 -2.87
C ASP A 151 4.43 -31.13 -4.17
N ARG A 152 5.72 -31.48 -4.13
CA ARG A 152 6.61 -31.53 -5.32
C ARG A 152 6.13 -32.52 -6.39
N THR A 153 5.28 -33.50 -6.05
CA THR A 153 4.86 -34.54 -7.01
C THR A 153 3.84 -34.04 -8.01
N THR A 154 3.07 -33.00 -7.67
CA THR A 154 2.16 -32.31 -8.60
C THR A 154 2.83 -31.16 -9.35
N LEU A 155 3.87 -30.52 -8.79
CA LEU A 155 4.63 -29.46 -9.48
C LEU A 155 5.50 -29.94 -10.64
N SER A 156 6.17 -31.10 -10.52
CA SER A 156 7.04 -31.59 -11.61
C SER A 156 6.28 -32.28 -12.75
N SER A 157 5.08 -32.79 -12.48
CA SER A 157 4.19 -33.43 -13.47
C SER A 157 3.39 -32.41 -14.28
N ARG A 158 3.28 -31.17 -13.78
CA ARG A 158 2.61 -30.05 -14.45
C ARG A 158 3.55 -28.87 -14.70
N THR A 159 4.78 -29.15 -15.12
CA THR A 159 5.47 -28.19 -16.00
C THR A 159 4.49 -27.89 -17.13
N HIS A 160 3.97 -26.66 -17.17
CA HIS A 160 3.06 -26.09 -18.15
C HIS A 160 2.37 -27.12 -19.08
N PRO A 161 1.03 -27.29 -19.08
CA PRO A 161 0.44 -27.52 -20.39
C PRO A 161 0.97 -26.36 -21.24
N ASP A 162 1.69 -26.67 -22.34
CA ASP A 162 2.33 -25.69 -23.23
C ASP A 162 1.54 -24.38 -23.16
N SER A 163 2.14 -23.22 -22.89
CA SER A 163 1.36 -21.98 -22.70
C SER A 163 0.29 -21.78 -23.80
N ALA A 164 0.56 -22.30 -25.00
CA ALA A 164 -0.39 -22.50 -26.10
C ALA A 164 -1.72 -23.23 -25.73
N LEU A 165 -1.69 -24.34 -25.00
CA LEU A 165 -2.86 -25.10 -24.53
C LEU A 165 -3.61 -24.39 -23.40
N ALA A 166 -2.90 -23.69 -22.49
CA ALA A 166 -3.54 -22.85 -21.48
C ALA A 166 -4.37 -21.75 -22.18
N HIS A 167 -3.78 -21.03 -23.13
CA HIS A 167 -4.48 -20.03 -23.96
C HIS A 167 -5.70 -20.57 -24.76
N MET A 168 -5.86 -21.89 -24.92
CA MET A 168 -6.99 -22.51 -25.64
C MET A 168 -8.16 -22.92 -24.73
N LEU A 169 -8.00 -22.91 -23.40
CA LEU A 169 -9.07 -23.27 -22.47
C LEU A 169 -9.85 -22.02 -22.04
N PRO A 170 -11.18 -21.97 -22.27
CA PRO A 170 -11.99 -20.85 -21.81
C PRO A 170 -11.94 -20.78 -20.28
N GLN A 171 -11.80 -19.56 -19.74
CA GLN A 171 -11.85 -19.33 -18.30
C GLN A 171 -13.19 -19.86 -17.74
N PRO A 172 -13.19 -20.50 -16.55
CA PRO A 172 -14.44 -20.84 -15.88
C PRO A 172 -15.22 -19.56 -15.62
N THR A 173 -16.35 -19.38 -16.29
CA THR A 173 -17.27 -18.27 -16.03
C THR A 173 -18.09 -18.60 -14.78
N GLY A 174 -17.55 -18.31 -13.60
CA GLY A 174 -18.23 -18.50 -12.31
C GLY A 174 -17.27 -18.55 -11.12
N GLN A 175 -17.74 -18.12 -9.93
CA GLN A 175 -17.01 -18.35 -8.68
C GLN A 175 -16.78 -19.86 -8.50
N VAL A 176 -15.52 -20.29 -8.44
CA VAL A 176 -15.19 -21.65 -8.00
C VAL A 176 -15.61 -21.73 -6.53
N PRO A 177 -16.53 -22.62 -6.13
CA PRO A 177 -16.93 -22.75 -4.74
C PRO A 177 -15.69 -23.08 -3.92
N ILE A 178 -15.35 -22.22 -2.95
CA ILE A 178 -14.24 -22.49 -2.04
C ILE A 178 -14.74 -23.60 -1.08
N PRO A 179 -14.15 -24.81 -1.10
CA PRO A 179 -14.64 -25.91 -0.28
C PRO A 179 -14.33 -25.60 1.20
N ARG A 180 -15.36 -25.29 1.99
CA ARG A 180 -15.24 -25.11 3.45
C ARG A 180 -15.10 -26.47 4.14
N MET A 181 -14.27 -26.52 5.18
CA MET A 181 -14.10 -27.73 6.00
C MET A 181 -15.27 -27.89 6.99
N PRO A 182 -15.66 -29.13 7.35
CA PRO A 182 -16.73 -29.34 8.32
C PRO A 182 -16.30 -28.90 9.72
N MET A 183 -17.13 -28.07 10.35
CA MET A 183 -16.97 -27.63 11.74
C MET A 183 -17.49 -28.68 12.70
N VAL A 184 -16.66 -29.67 13.04
CA VAL A 184 -17.02 -30.70 14.02
C VAL A 184 -16.51 -30.27 15.41
N PRO A 185 -17.40 -29.95 16.38
CA PRO A 185 -16.97 -29.57 17.71
C PRO A 185 -16.24 -30.72 18.43
N PRO A 186 -15.17 -30.43 19.19
CA PRO A 186 -14.47 -31.44 19.98
C PRO A 186 -15.33 -31.94 21.15
N VAL A 187 -14.99 -33.13 21.67
CA VAL A 187 -15.67 -33.73 22.83
C VAL A 187 -15.62 -32.77 24.02
N GLY A 188 -16.79 -32.48 24.60
CA GLY A 188 -16.92 -31.56 25.74
C GLY A 188 -17.20 -30.10 25.37
N TRP A 189 -17.16 -29.75 24.08
CA TRP A 189 -17.59 -28.42 23.61
C TRP A 189 -19.08 -28.18 23.90
N LYS A 190 -19.40 -26.94 24.32
CA LYS A 190 -20.78 -26.52 24.61
C LYS A 190 -21.11 -25.28 23.78
N GLY A 191 -22.25 -25.31 23.10
CA GLY A 191 -22.69 -24.24 22.20
C GLY A 191 -22.39 -24.55 20.72
N SER A 192 -22.85 -23.68 19.82
CA SER A 192 -22.50 -23.71 18.40
C SER A 192 -21.06 -23.23 18.20
N LEU A 193 -20.44 -23.63 17.08
CA LEU A 193 -19.21 -23.03 16.60
C LEU A 193 -19.56 -21.85 15.69
N PRO A 194 -19.09 -20.62 15.96
CA PRO A 194 -19.33 -19.49 15.07
C PRO A 194 -18.46 -19.59 13.81
N SER A 195 -18.93 -19.04 12.70
CA SER A 195 -18.06 -18.79 11.55
C SER A 195 -16.95 -17.83 11.96
N THR A 196 -15.75 -18.07 11.47
CA THR A 196 -14.58 -17.19 11.69
C THR A 196 -14.04 -16.66 10.37
N PHE A 197 -14.65 -17.04 9.25
CA PHE A 197 -14.11 -16.77 7.93
C PHE A 197 -13.98 -15.28 7.65
N GLY A 198 -15.04 -14.51 7.92
CA GLY A 198 -15.01 -13.10 7.58
C GLY A 198 -14.23 -12.21 8.57
N GLU A 199 -13.77 -12.75 9.72
CA GLU A 199 -12.80 -12.05 10.59
C GLU A 199 -11.54 -11.63 9.82
N GLY A 200 -11.17 -12.34 8.74
CA GLY A 200 -10.07 -11.97 7.86
C GLY A 200 -10.12 -10.52 7.38
N ALA A 201 -11.31 -10.01 7.03
CA ALA A 201 -11.48 -8.63 6.59
C ALA A 201 -11.33 -7.62 7.75
N HIS A 202 -11.82 -7.98 8.94
CA HIS A 202 -11.71 -7.16 10.13
C HIS A 202 -10.25 -7.05 10.60
N ILE A 203 -9.51 -8.17 10.66
CA ILE A 203 -8.07 -8.18 11.00
C ILE A 203 -7.28 -7.37 9.98
N GLY A 204 -7.64 -7.47 8.69
CA GLY A 204 -7.02 -6.66 7.64
C GLY A 204 -7.12 -5.16 7.89
N SER A 205 -8.23 -4.69 8.46
CA SER A 205 -8.42 -3.28 8.78
C SER A 205 -7.45 -2.74 9.83
N TRP A 206 -6.89 -3.60 10.69
CA TRP A 206 -5.86 -3.22 11.67
C TRP A 206 -4.59 -2.72 10.98
N HIS A 207 -4.37 -3.17 9.74
CA HIS A 207 -3.18 -2.92 8.95
C HIS A 207 -3.39 -1.92 7.82
N ASN A 208 -4.49 -1.16 7.80
CA ASN A 208 -4.75 -0.09 6.83
C ASN A 208 -3.64 0.99 6.82
N HIS A 209 -2.80 1.07 7.86
CA HIS A 209 -1.64 1.96 7.96
C HIS A 209 -0.28 1.24 7.85
N GLY A 210 -0.28 -0.05 7.50
CA GLY A 210 0.87 -0.92 7.39
C GLY A 210 1.16 -1.77 8.63
N GLU A 211 2.01 -2.79 8.47
CA GLU A 211 2.44 -3.69 9.54
C GLU A 211 3.69 -3.17 10.25
N ALA A 212 3.55 -2.77 11.53
CA ALA A 212 4.60 -2.15 12.32
C ALA A 212 5.85 -3.04 12.54
N ARG A 213 5.69 -4.37 12.45
CA ARG A 213 6.79 -5.34 12.57
C ARG A 213 7.66 -5.41 11.31
N VAL A 214 7.18 -4.90 10.17
CA VAL A 214 7.93 -4.85 8.91
C VAL A 214 8.70 -3.53 8.82
N ARG A 215 10.02 -3.61 8.93
CA ARG A 215 10.93 -2.46 8.82
C ARG A 215 11.46 -2.37 7.39
N VAL A 216 10.95 -1.41 6.62
CA VAL A 216 11.38 -1.20 5.24
C VAL A 216 12.55 -0.22 5.13
N ASP A 217 13.32 -0.32 4.04
CA ASP A 217 14.40 0.63 3.71
C ASP A 217 14.06 1.41 2.41
N PRO A 218 13.51 2.63 2.53
CA PRO A 218 13.17 3.46 1.37
C PRO A 218 14.35 3.83 0.48
N SER A 219 15.59 3.80 0.98
CA SER A 219 16.79 4.05 0.14
C SER A 219 16.99 2.95 -0.93
N THR A 220 16.18 1.90 -0.87
CA THR A 220 16.08 0.79 -1.80
C THR A 220 14.71 0.68 -2.46
N MET A 221 13.95 1.76 -2.55
CA MET A 221 12.66 1.75 -3.23
C MET A 221 12.83 1.82 -4.75
N VAL A 222 12.72 0.67 -5.42
CA VAL A 222 12.47 0.62 -6.87
C VAL A 222 11.00 0.91 -7.09
N SER A 223 10.68 1.89 -7.93
CA SER A 223 9.31 2.33 -8.17
C SER A 223 8.96 2.32 -9.65
N PHE A 224 7.80 1.76 -9.97
CA PHE A 224 7.22 1.83 -11.31
C PHE A 224 6.65 3.21 -11.65
N PHE A 225 6.79 4.20 -10.76
CA PHE A 225 6.52 5.61 -11.00
C PHE A 225 7.77 6.40 -11.41
N ASP A 226 8.93 5.75 -11.57
CA ASP A 226 10.13 6.40 -12.08
C ASP A 226 9.87 6.98 -13.48
N PRO A 227 10.04 8.30 -13.71
CA PRO A 227 9.87 8.93 -15.03
C PRO A 227 10.80 8.37 -16.11
N ALA A 228 11.88 7.66 -15.73
CA ALA A 228 12.73 6.94 -16.67
C ALA A 228 12.02 5.77 -17.37
N LEU A 229 10.88 5.30 -16.85
CA LEU A 229 10.03 4.27 -17.46
C LEU A 229 9.06 4.93 -18.45
N ALA A 230 9.62 5.45 -19.55
CA ALA A 230 8.90 6.27 -20.51
C ALA A 230 7.67 5.58 -21.12
N SER A 231 7.68 4.24 -21.27
CA SER A 231 6.49 3.53 -21.78
C SER A 231 5.33 3.60 -20.79
N LEU A 232 5.61 3.51 -19.48
CA LEU A 232 4.58 3.64 -18.45
C LEU A 232 4.09 5.08 -18.30
N VAL A 233 4.99 6.06 -18.42
CA VAL A 233 4.58 7.48 -18.47
C VAL A 233 3.62 7.73 -19.62
N ALA A 234 3.89 7.18 -20.80
CA ALA A 234 3.00 7.30 -21.95
C ALA A 234 1.66 6.55 -21.74
N ALA A 235 1.71 5.31 -21.22
CA ALA A 235 0.53 4.48 -21.01
C ALA A 235 -0.44 5.04 -19.97
N ARG A 236 0.04 5.85 -19.02
CA ARG A 236 -0.77 6.45 -17.94
C ARG A 236 -1.38 7.80 -18.28
N ARG A 237 -1.06 8.40 -19.43
CA ARG A 237 -1.60 9.73 -19.79
C ARG A 237 -3.12 9.69 -19.91
N GLY A 238 -3.78 10.60 -19.20
CA GLY A 238 -5.25 10.72 -19.19
C GLY A 238 -5.96 9.68 -18.34
N LEU A 239 -5.22 8.87 -17.55
CA LEU A 239 -5.79 7.94 -16.58
C LEU A 239 -5.68 8.53 -15.16
N GLU A 240 -6.65 8.19 -14.31
CA GLU A 240 -6.59 8.41 -12.86
C GLU A 240 -5.67 7.37 -12.20
N ARG A 241 -5.13 7.67 -11.00
CA ARG A 241 -4.18 6.78 -10.32
C ARG A 241 -4.75 5.41 -10.01
N LYS A 242 -6.04 5.33 -9.67
CA LYS A 242 -6.75 4.06 -9.44
C LYS A 242 -6.79 3.13 -10.65
N ALA A 243 -6.61 3.69 -11.86
CA ALA A 243 -6.56 2.94 -13.12
C ALA A 243 -5.12 2.62 -13.56
N PHE A 244 -4.10 3.03 -12.81
CA PHE A 244 -2.71 2.75 -13.16
C PHE A 244 -2.42 1.26 -13.04
N ARG A 245 -1.91 0.71 -14.15
CA ARG A 245 -1.40 -0.66 -14.28
C ARG A 245 0.04 -0.62 -14.76
N LEU A 246 0.70 -1.77 -14.83
CA LEU A 246 1.97 -1.92 -15.54
C LEU A 246 1.79 -2.37 -17.00
N LYS A 247 0.53 -2.48 -17.45
CA LYS A 247 0.19 -2.80 -18.84
C LYS A 247 0.78 -1.77 -19.81
N GLY A 248 1.44 -2.27 -20.86
CA GLY A 248 2.13 -1.44 -21.84
C GLY A 248 3.58 -1.09 -21.46
N ILE A 249 4.15 -1.68 -20.40
CA ILE A 249 5.58 -1.59 -20.14
C ILE A 249 6.38 -2.21 -21.30
N SER A 250 7.38 -1.48 -21.80
CA SER A 250 8.26 -1.94 -22.86
C SER A 250 9.32 -2.89 -22.32
N SER A 251 9.84 -3.80 -23.16
CA SER A 251 10.94 -4.70 -22.76
C SER A 251 12.18 -3.95 -22.29
N ALA A 252 12.45 -2.77 -22.83
CA ALA A 252 13.56 -1.92 -22.38
C ALA A 252 13.34 -1.40 -20.95
N ASP A 253 12.11 -1.01 -20.62
CA ASP A 253 11.74 -0.55 -19.28
C ASP A 253 11.71 -1.72 -18.28
N VAL A 254 11.27 -2.91 -18.69
CA VAL A 254 11.37 -4.15 -17.89
C VAL A 254 12.82 -4.44 -17.51
N VAL A 255 13.73 -4.47 -18.50
CA VAL A 255 15.16 -4.70 -18.27
C VAL A 255 15.74 -3.64 -17.34
N ARG A 256 15.31 -2.38 -17.46
CA ARG A 256 15.75 -1.30 -16.55
C ARG A 256 15.32 -1.60 -15.11
N VAL A 257 14.06 -1.95 -14.88
CA VAL A 257 13.56 -2.25 -13.52
C VAL A 257 14.25 -3.47 -12.92
N GLN A 258 14.42 -4.54 -13.70
CA GLN A 258 15.16 -5.72 -13.25
C GLN A 258 16.62 -5.39 -12.90
N GLY A 259 17.26 -4.51 -13.70
CA GLY A 259 18.59 -3.97 -13.41
C GLY A 259 18.64 -3.16 -12.11
N ASP A 260 17.63 -2.31 -11.87
CA ASP A 260 17.53 -1.52 -10.65
C ASP A 260 17.35 -2.40 -9.40
N VAL A 261 16.56 -3.49 -9.51
CA VAL A 261 16.43 -4.49 -8.44
C VAL A 261 17.77 -5.20 -8.21
N ALA A 262 18.47 -5.61 -9.26
CA ALA A 262 19.78 -6.27 -9.13
C ALA A 262 20.82 -5.34 -8.48
N GLU A 263 20.90 -4.07 -8.89
CA GLU A 263 21.77 -3.05 -8.30
C GLU A 263 21.43 -2.84 -6.81
N MET A 264 20.15 -2.66 -6.51
CA MET A 264 19.63 -2.50 -5.15
C MET A 264 20.05 -3.67 -4.25
N MET A 265 19.93 -4.90 -4.73
CA MET A 265 20.31 -6.10 -3.97
C MET A 265 21.83 -6.22 -3.82
N ALA A 266 22.61 -5.82 -4.83
CA ALA A 266 24.08 -5.89 -4.79
C ALA A 266 24.70 -4.95 -3.74
N ARG A 267 24.15 -3.74 -3.54
CA ARG A 267 24.68 -2.75 -2.56
C ARG A 267 24.79 -3.29 -1.13
N THR A 268 23.99 -4.29 -0.79
CA THR A 268 23.99 -4.95 0.52
C THR A 268 25.27 -5.73 0.80
N ARG A 269 25.88 -6.31 -0.24
CA ARG A 269 27.09 -7.11 -0.14
C ARG A 269 28.33 -6.26 0.09
N ASP A 270 28.32 -5.03 -0.41
CA ASP A 270 29.48 -4.15 -0.44
C ASP A 270 29.46 -3.07 0.67
N GLY A 271 28.51 -3.15 1.61
CA GLY A 271 28.41 -2.21 2.73
C GLY A 271 27.96 -0.78 2.33
N GLY A 272 27.44 -0.61 1.12
CA GLY A 272 26.93 0.67 0.63
C GLY A 272 25.60 1.03 1.29
N GLN A 273 25.65 1.78 2.39
CA GLN A 273 24.46 2.38 2.99
C GLN A 273 24.01 3.58 2.16
N GLY A 274 22.69 3.79 2.06
CA GLY A 274 22.12 5.01 1.49
C GLY A 274 22.51 6.25 2.29
N SER A 275 21.85 7.36 2.02
CA SER A 275 22.19 8.64 2.64
C SER A 275 21.93 8.71 4.15
N GLY A 276 21.09 7.81 4.67
CA GLY A 276 20.61 7.79 6.06
C GLY A 276 19.41 8.71 6.32
N VAL A 277 18.84 9.31 5.27
CA VAL A 277 17.62 10.10 5.36
C VAL A 277 16.43 9.18 5.64
N ASP A 278 15.64 9.52 6.66
CA ASP A 278 14.36 8.88 6.95
C ASP A 278 13.28 9.38 5.97
N TRP A 279 13.27 8.80 4.77
CA TRP A 279 12.31 9.17 3.72
C TRP A 279 10.86 8.84 4.11
N GLN A 280 10.63 7.81 4.93
CA GLN A 280 9.28 7.51 5.45
C GLN A 280 8.82 8.63 6.39
N GLY A 281 9.69 9.08 7.30
CA GLY A 281 9.42 10.22 8.17
C GLY A 281 9.19 11.51 7.38
N VAL A 282 10.02 11.79 6.36
CA VAL A 282 9.83 12.97 5.49
C VAL A 282 8.46 12.94 4.81
N ALA A 283 8.10 11.83 4.15
CA ALA A 283 6.81 11.69 3.48
C ALA A 283 5.64 11.82 4.47
N ARG A 284 5.75 11.19 5.64
CA ARG A 284 4.73 11.25 6.70
C ARG A 284 4.52 12.67 7.20
N VAL A 285 5.58 13.42 7.49
CA VAL A 285 5.47 14.81 7.97
C VAL A 285 4.82 15.72 6.93
N VAL A 286 5.14 15.53 5.64
CA VAL A 286 4.46 16.27 4.56
C VAL A 286 2.97 15.91 4.52
N GLN A 287 2.64 14.63 4.56
CA GLN A 287 1.26 14.16 4.55
C GLN A 287 0.48 14.65 5.78
N GLU A 288 1.00 14.51 7.00
CA GLU A 288 0.37 14.99 8.24
C GLU A 288 0.15 16.51 8.22
N ARG A 289 1.08 17.26 7.61
CA ARG A 289 0.95 18.71 7.52
C ARG A 289 -0.20 19.14 6.62
N TYR A 290 -0.41 18.48 5.49
CA TYR A 290 -1.37 18.95 4.49
C TYR A 290 -2.63 18.08 4.38
N GLY A 291 -2.62 16.87 4.95
CA GLY A 291 -3.65 15.85 4.84
C GLY A 291 -5.02 16.31 5.31
N ASP A 292 -5.09 17.07 6.42
CA ASP A 292 -6.35 17.67 6.88
C ASP A 292 -6.53 19.11 6.39
N ARG A 293 -5.43 19.85 6.20
CA ARG A 293 -5.48 21.28 5.86
C ARG A 293 -6.01 21.52 4.44
N LEU A 294 -5.67 20.65 3.49
CA LEU A 294 -6.13 20.75 2.12
C LEU A 294 -7.64 20.46 1.99
N PRO A 295 -8.18 19.34 2.51
CA PRO A 295 -9.62 19.12 2.58
C PRO A 295 -10.36 20.21 3.36
N TYR A 296 -9.77 20.73 4.45
CA TYR A 296 -10.34 21.86 5.17
C TYR A 296 -10.41 23.13 4.30
N MET A 297 -9.37 23.42 3.50
CA MET A 297 -9.40 24.53 2.56
C MET A 297 -10.49 24.36 1.51
N GLN A 298 -10.63 23.14 0.96
CA GLN A 298 -11.69 22.80 0.02
C GLN A 298 -13.07 23.00 0.66
N TYR A 299 -13.27 22.52 1.89
CA TYR A 299 -14.49 22.74 2.67
C TYR A 299 -14.84 24.24 2.78
N LEU A 300 -13.87 25.09 3.12
CA LEU A 300 -14.07 26.54 3.23
C LEU A 300 -14.43 27.19 1.88
N LEU A 301 -13.73 26.81 0.81
CA LEU A 301 -13.94 27.34 -0.54
C LEU A 301 -15.27 26.90 -1.17
N HIS A 302 -15.85 25.80 -0.70
CA HIS A 302 -17.12 25.27 -1.20
C HIS A 302 -18.33 25.66 -0.34
N GLN A 303 -18.14 26.35 0.79
CA GLN A 303 -19.28 26.79 1.61
C GLN A 303 -20.17 27.77 0.83
N PRO A 304 -21.50 27.53 0.79
CA PRO A 304 -22.42 28.51 0.24
C PRO A 304 -22.49 29.74 1.15
N TYR A 305 -22.49 30.94 0.56
CA TYR A 305 -22.70 32.19 1.28
C TYR A 305 -24.00 32.85 0.82
N SER A 306 -24.80 33.30 1.79
CA SER A 306 -26.15 33.84 1.54
C SER A 306 -26.19 35.36 1.34
N ASN A 307 -25.13 36.07 1.73
CA ASN A 307 -25.02 37.52 1.64
C ASN A 307 -23.55 37.97 1.69
N ALA A 308 -23.32 39.26 1.45
CA ALA A 308 -22.00 39.88 1.43
C ALA A 308 -21.22 39.70 2.76
N SER A 309 -21.89 39.70 3.91
CA SER A 309 -21.24 39.51 5.21
C SER A 309 -20.75 38.07 5.41
N ALA A 310 -21.57 37.09 5.05
CA ALA A 310 -21.18 35.67 5.05
C ALA A 310 -20.00 35.42 4.10
N GLN A 311 -20.00 36.09 2.97
CA GLN A 311 -18.95 35.98 1.98
C GLN A 311 -17.62 36.61 2.44
N ALA A 312 -17.65 37.79 3.06
CA ALA A 312 -16.47 38.40 3.68
C ALA A 312 -15.91 37.51 4.80
N ALA A 313 -16.79 36.89 5.60
CA ALA A 313 -16.38 35.92 6.61
C ALA A 313 -15.71 34.67 6.01
N ALA A 314 -16.22 34.16 4.89
CA ALA A 314 -15.61 33.05 4.15
C ALA A 314 -14.20 33.42 3.64
N ALA A 315 -14.05 34.61 3.03
CA ALA A 315 -12.74 35.10 2.58
C ALA A 315 -11.74 35.26 3.73
N ALA A 316 -12.17 35.83 4.86
CA ALA A 316 -11.34 35.95 6.06
C ALA A 316 -10.95 34.56 6.63
N ALA A 317 -11.84 33.56 6.55
CA ALA A 317 -11.54 32.20 6.99
C ALA A 317 -10.49 31.52 6.08
N VAL A 318 -10.64 31.62 4.77
CA VAL A 318 -9.66 31.11 3.78
C VAL A 318 -8.31 31.79 3.99
N ARG A 319 -8.30 33.12 4.10
CA ARG A 319 -7.09 33.90 4.39
C ARG A 319 -6.40 33.43 5.67
N ARG A 320 -7.15 33.25 6.76
CA ARG A 320 -6.61 32.75 8.03
C ARG A 320 -5.99 31.36 7.88
N ALA A 321 -6.66 30.44 7.17
CA ALA A 321 -6.16 29.10 6.95
C ALA A 321 -4.84 29.11 6.14
N LEU A 322 -4.74 29.94 5.11
CA LEU A 322 -3.50 30.16 4.34
C LEU A 322 -2.38 30.72 5.22
N MET A 323 -2.70 31.75 6.02
CA MET A 323 -1.75 32.35 6.96
C MET A 323 -1.17 31.30 7.90
N VAL A 324 -2.02 30.47 8.53
CA VAL A 324 -1.57 29.42 9.45
C VAL A 324 -0.65 28.41 8.75
N SER A 325 -0.96 28.01 7.52
CA SER A 325 -0.14 27.07 6.74
C SER A 325 1.24 27.64 6.38
N LEU A 326 1.30 28.94 6.08
CA LEU A 326 2.49 29.62 5.56
C LEU A 326 3.29 30.40 6.61
N LEU A 327 2.74 30.65 7.79
CA LEU A 327 3.35 31.48 8.85
C LEU A 327 4.82 31.12 9.16
N PRO A 328 5.24 29.84 9.21
CA PRO A 328 6.64 29.49 9.45
C PRO A 328 7.62 29.97 8.36
N TYR A 329 7.11 30.39 7.21
CA TYR A 329 7.87 30.84 6.04
C TYR A 329 7.68 32.35 5.78
N MET A 330 6.91 33.04 6.61
CA MET A 330 6.67 34.48 6.50
C MET A 330 7.75 35.26 7.25
N ARG A 331 8.51 36.07 6.52
CA ARG A 331 9.50 36.98 7.09
C ARG A 331 8.85 38.30 7.54
N ARG A 332 9.49 38.97 8.51
CA ARG A 332 9.02 40.27 9.04
C ARG A 332 9.42 41.46 8.18
N ASP A 333 10.45 41.31 7.36
CA ASP A 333 10.98 42.34 6.48
C ASP A 333 10.36 42.26 5.08
N HIS A 334 10.26 43.40 4.39
CA HIS A 334 9.80 43.50 3.00
C HIS A 334 8.37 42.98 2.75
N ILE A 335 7.50 43.02 3.77
CA ILE A 335 6.10 42.58 3.68
C ILE A 335 5.41 43.23 2.46
N ASP A 336 4.60 42.43 1.78
CA ASP A 336 3.83 42.83 0.59
C ASP A 336 4.66 43.26 -0.63
N THR A 337 5.94 42.87 -0.69
CA THR A 337 6.75 43.01 -1.91
C THR A 337 6.72 41.72 -2.75
N PRO A 338 6.91 41.79 -4.08
CA PRO A 338 7.03 40.59 -4.91
C PRO A 338 8.08 39.59 -4.41
N GLN A 339 9.19 40.09 -3.89
CA GLN A 339 10.28 39.28 -3.33
C GLN A 339 9.86 38.54 -2.06
N TRP A 340 9.02 39.16 -1.22
CA TRP A 340 8.52 38.53 0.01
C TRP A 340 7.62 37.33 -0.29
N TYR A 341 6.69 37.48 -1.24
CA TYR A 341 5.85 36.36 -1.70
C TYR A 341 6.68 35.24 -2.33
N ALA A 342 7.66 35.59 -3.17
CA ALA A 342 8.53 34.61 -3.82
C ALA A 342 9.39 33.83 -2.81
N GLN A 343 9.98 34.52 -1.83
CA GLN A 343 10.81 33.88 -0.80
C GLN A 343 9.98 32.97 0.09
N MET A 344 8.78 33.40 0.50
CA MET A 344 7.86 32.57 1.28
C MET A 344 7.50 31.27 0.53
N ALA A 345 7.24 31.36 -0.77
CA ALA A 345 6.95 30.18 -1.60
C ALA A 345 8.15 29.21 -1.67
N VAL A 346 9.37 29.74 -1.86
CA VAL A 346 10.61 28.94 -1.91
C VAL A 346 10.90 28.29 -0.55
N ASP A 347 10.79 29.04 0.54
CA ASP A 347 11.05 28.55 1.91
C ASP A 347 10.04 27.45 2.27
N CYS A 348 8.77 27.61 1.86
CA CYS A 348 7.74 26.58 1.99
C CYS A 348 8.11 25.32 1.19
N ALA A 349 8.41 25.47 -0.11
CA ALA A 349 8.62 24.34 -1.02
C ALA A 349 9.90 23.53 -0.70
N THR A 350 10.86 24.14 -0.02
CA THR A 350 12.16 23.51 0.27
C THR A 350 12.32 23.03 1.71
N ARG A 351 11.38 23.35 2.61
CA ARG A 351 11.54 23.16 4.06
C ARG A 351 12.01 21.77 4.50
N HIS A 352 11.45 20.72 3.89
CA HIS A 352 11.69 19.32 4.30
C HIS A 352 12.84 18.65 3.53
N VAL A 353 13.40 19.33 2.54
CA VAL A 353 14.36 18.77 1.59
C VAL A 353 15.63 19.61 1.45
N ALA A 354 15.63 20.84 1.98
CA ALA A 354 16.81 21.68 2.09
C ALA A 354 17.86 21.01 2.99
N HIS A 355 19.13 21.20 2.63
CA HIS A 355 20.29 20.70 3.39
C HIS A 355 20.43 19.18 3.50
N LEU A 356 19.59 18.39 2.81
CA LEU A 356 19.80 16.95 2.71
C LEU A 356 21.10 16.63 1.95
N PRO A 357 21.79 15.52 2.27
CA PRO A 357 23.07 15.16 1.67
C PRO A 357 22.91 14.56 0.26
N VAL A 358 22.49 15.37 -0.71
CA VAL A 358 22.18 14.94 -2.09
C VAL A 358 23.34 14.19 -2.75
N ASN A 359 24.59 14.54 -2.41
CA ASN A 359 25.79 13.86 -2.91
C ASN A 359 25.96 12.42 -2.42
N ARG A 360 25.17 11.99 -1.43
CA ARG A 360 25.17 10.62 -0.87
C ARG A 360 23.94 9.82 -1.28
N PHE A 361 23.05 10.39 -2.08
CA PHE A 361 21.80 9.74 -2.46
C PHE A 361 22.07 8.56 -3.38
N THR A 362 21.39 7.44 -3.12
CA THR A 362 21.23 6.39 -4.12
C THR A 362 20.37 6.87 -5.28
N LYS A 363 20.34 6.10 -6.38
CA LYS A 363 19.39 6.32 -7.48
C LYS A 363 17.94 6.44 -6.97
N GLN A 364 17.56 5.56 -6.05
CA GLN A 364 16.21 5.50 -5.47
C GLN A 364 15.94 6.71 -4.57
N GLU A 365 16.92 7.20 -3.83
CA GLU A 365 16.78 8.40 -3.00
C GLU A 365 16.64 9.68 -3.84
N HIS A 366 17.28 9.76 -5.01
CA HIS A 366 17.03 10.85 -5.95
C HIS A 366 15.57 10.88 -6.43
N LEU A 367 14.96 9.72 -6.66
CA LEU A 367 13.54 9.65 -7.02
C LEU A 367 12.65 10.13 -5.87
N LEU A 368 12.89 9.68 -4.64
CA LEU A 368 12.17 10.12 -3.44
C LEU A 368 12.31 11.62 -3.18
N TYR A 369 13.53 12.16 -3.33
CA TYR A 369 13.82 13.58 -3.21
C TYR A 369 13.04 14.42 -4.22
N ASN A 370 13.08 14.02 -5.50
CA ASN A 370 12.40 14.73 -6.57
C ASN A 370 10.88 14.69 -6.39
N ALA A 371 10.31 13.53 -6.04
CA ALA A 371 8.88 13.39 -5.77
C ALA A 371 8.45 14.28 -4.59
N THR A 372 9.20 14.29 -3.49
CA THR A 372 8.92 15.14 -2.32
C THR A 372 8.99 16.62 -2.68
N ARG A 373 10.01 17.02 -3.47
CA ARG A 373 10.16 18.39 -3.95
C ARG A 373 9.00 18.84 -4.83
N GLU A 374 8.55 18.00 -5.75
CA GLU A 374 7.47 18.33 -6.66
C GLU A 374 6.15 18.53 -5.91
N VAL A 375 5.84 17.61 -4.98
CA VAL A 375 4.66 17.72 -4.11
C VAL A 375 4.69 19.00 -3.29
N LEU A 376 5.81 19.31 -2.63
CA LEU A 376 5.95 20.54 -1.85
C LEU A 376 5.89 21.79 -2.73
N HIS A 377 6.49 21.75 -3.92
CA HIS A 377 6.42 22.84 -4.88
C HIS A 377 4.98 23.17 -5.25
N GLU A 378 4.18 22.18 -5.67
CA GLU A 378 2.80 22.43 -6.08
C GLU A 378 1.91 22.89 -4.94
N ILE A 379 2.02 22.26 -3.76
CA ILE A 379 1.30 22.70 -2.56
C ILE A 379 1.63 24.15 -2.23
N CYS A 380 2.92 24.48 -2.14
CA CYS A 380 3.37 25.82 -1.76
C CYS A 380 3.11 26.87 -2.83
N ARG A 381 3.14 26.50 -4.12
CA ARG A 381 2.78 27.38 -5.25
C ARG A 381 1.33 27.84 -5.11
N VAL A 382 0.38 26.91 -4.97
CA VAL A 382 -1.05 27.21 -4.81
C VAL A 382 -1.29 28.04 -3.55
N HIS A 383 -0.74 27.62 -2.41
CA HIS A 383 -0.92 28.35 -1.14
C HIS A 383 -0.36 29.77 -1.19
N ALA A 384 0.88 29.96 -1.70
CA ALA A 384 1.52 31.27 -1.72
C ALA A 384 0.86 32.23 -2.71
N MET A 385 0.45 31.73 -3.87
CA MET A 385 -0.30 32.53 -4.84
C MET A 385 -1.69 32.90 -4.31
N ALA A 386 -2.38 31.98 -3.64
CA ALA A 386 -3.65 32.27 -2.97
C ALA A 386 -3.47 33.31 -1.87
N TRP A 387 -2.45 33.15 -1.03
CA TRP A 387 -2.14 34.11 0.02
C TRP A 387 -1.91 35.51 -0.52
N ARG A 388 -1.18 35.65 -1.63
CA ARG A 388 -0.95 36.95 -2.27
C ARG A 388 -2.26 37.61 -2.68
N ASP A 389 -3.17 36.86 -3.31
CA ASP A 389 -4.44 37.41 -3.78
C ASP A 389 -5.45 37.64 -2.64
N LEU A 390 -5.27 37.00 -1.48
CA LEU A 390 -6.08 37.18 -0.27
C LEU A 390 -5.43 38.09 0.79
N PHE A 391 -4.25 38.66 0.53
CA PHE A 391 -3.43 39.30 1.56
C PHE A 391 -4.17 40.42 2.31
N ASP A 392 -4.91 41.24 1.56
CA ASP A 392 -5.68 42.40 2.01
C ASP A 392 -7.21 42.22 1.85
N VAL A 393 -7.70 40.99 1.59
CA VAL A 393 -9.11 40.73 1.24
C VAL A 393 -10.12 41.19 2.29
N GLU A 394 -9.71 41.31 3.56
CA GLU A 394 -10.53 41.80 4.67
C GLU A 394 -10.80 43.31 4.56
N GLU A 395 -9.99 44.05 3.81
CA GLU A 395 -10.13 45.48 3.53
C GLU A 395 -10.89 45.75 2.20
N GLN A 396 -11.17 44.70 1.43
CA GLN A 396 -11.77 44.78 0.09
C GLN A 396 -13.30 44.64 0.14
N ASP A 397 -13.97 45.06 -0.94
CA ASP A 397 -15.42 44.88 -1.06
C ASP A 397 -15.82 43.43 -1.35
N ALA A 398 -17.09 43.11 -1.09
CA ALA A 398 -17.60 41.75 -1.28
C ALA A 398 -17.42 41.26 -2.72
N ASN A 399 -17.54 42.08 -3.76
CA ASN A 399 -17.38 41.57 -5.12
C ASN A 399 -15.92 41.17 -5.41
N VAL A 400 -14.93 41.83 -4.80
CA VAL A 400 -13.52 41.42 -4.89
C VAL A 400 -13.32 40.08 -4.19
N ALA A 401 -13.81 39.95 -2.95
CA ALA A 401 -13.74 38.70 -2.20
C ALA A 401 -14.38 37.53 -2.98
N GLU A 402 -15.49 37.77 -3.68
CA GLU A 402 -16.18 36.75 -4.49
C GLU A 402 -15.29 36.25 -5.61
N ARG A 403 -14.73 37.18 -6.38
CA ARG A 403 -13.86 36.85 -7.52
C ARG A 403 -12.63 36.07 -7.08
N VAL A 404 -12.04 36.44 -5.94
CA VAL A 404 -10.85 35.76 -5.41
C VAL A 404 -11.22 34.35 -4.93
N LEU A 405 -12.31 34.18 -4.19
CA LEU A 405 -12.79 32.84 -3.77
C LEU A 405 -13.14 31.95 -4.98
N ALA A 406 -13.87 32.50 -5.96
CA ALA A 406 -14.23 31.79 -7.18
C ALA A 406 -13.02 31.37 -8.02
N LYS A 407 -11.94 32.18 -8.01
CA LYS A 407 -10.67 31.84 -8.65
C LYS A 407 -9.95 30.68 -7.95
N TRP A 408 -9.87 30.70 -6.62
CA TRP A 408 -9.05 29.74 -5.87
C TRP A 408 -9.76 28.42 -5.58
N LYS A 409 -11.10 28.39 -5.62
CA LYS A 409 -11.90 27.17 -5.52
C LYS A 409 -11.41 26.05 -6.48
N PRO A 410 -11.42 26.23 -7.81
CA PRO A 410 -10.98 25.18 -8.74
C PRO A 410 -9.48 24.87 -8.67
N GLU A 411 -8.63 25.82 -8.25
CA GLU A 411 -7.18 25.59 -8.09
C GLU A 411 -6.87 24.64 -6.93
N PHE A 412 -7.60 24.77 -5.81
CA PHE A 412 -7.48 23.83 -4.69
C PHE A 412 -8.11 22.47 -5.00
N ASP A 413 -9.23 22.44 -5.74
CA ASP A 413 -9.83 21.20 -6.23
C ASP A 413 -8.84 20.43 -7.11
N ALA A 414 -8.22 21.12 -8.08
CA ALA A 414 -7.21 20.53 -8.97
C ALA A 414 -5.94 20.08 -8.22
N LEU A 415 -5.52 20.80 -7.17
CA LEU A 415 -4.39 20.38 -6.34
C LEU A 415 -4.69 19.07 -5.58
N ILE A 416 -5.88 18.96 -4.99
CA ILE A 416 -6.31 17.74 -4.28
C ILE A 416 -6.41 16.58 -5.28
N GLU A 417 -7.02 16.80 -6.44
CA GLU A 417 -7.12 15.79 -7.51
C GLU A 417 -5.73 15.37 -8.02
N TRP A 418 -4.78 16.30 -8.18
CA TRP A 418 -3.43 15.99 -8.62
C TRP A 418 -2.61 15.22 -7.58
N LEU A 419 -2.76 15.56 -6.28
CA LEU A 419 -2.08 14.86 -5.20
C LEU A 419 -2.58 13.43 -5.07
N ASP A 420 -3.90 13.24 -5.18
CA ASP A 420 -4.59 11.94 -5.13
C ASP A 420 -4.05 11.04 -4.01
N TRP A 421 -3.98 11.61 -2.79
CA TRP A 421 -3.34 10.95 -1.67
C TRP A 421 -4.21 9.81 -1.13
N PRO A 422 -3.65 8.58 -0.98
CA PRO A 422 -4.35 7.47 -0.34
C PRO A 422 -4.85 7.76 1.07
N ALA A 423 -4.25 8.74 1.77
CA ALA A 423 -4.69 9.16 3.11
C ALA A 423 -6.11 9.72 3.14
N TRP A 424 -6.65 10.15 1.99
CA TRP A 424 -8.03 10.62 1.87
C TRP A 424 -9.02 9.48 1.54
N MET A 425 -8.52 8.29 1.19
CA MET A 425 -9.34 7.08 1.06
C MET A 425 -9.63 6.52 2.46
N LYS A 426 -10.70 7.00 3.08
CA LYS A 426 -11.11 6.61 4.44
C LYS A 426 -12.63 6.49 4.52
N CYS A 427 -13.10 5.76 5.52
CA CYS A 427 -14.52 5.72 5.85
C CYS A 427 -14.94 7.05 6.48
N GLU A 428 -15.82 7.78 5.80
CA GLU A 428 -16.38 9.04 6.26
C GLU A 428 -17.91 9.01 6.09
N PRO A 429 -18.71 9.18 7.18
CA PRO A 429 -18.27 9.36 8.56
C PRO A 429 -17.53 8.14 9.12
N ALA A 430 -16.79 8.34 10.23
CA ALA A 430 -16.13 7.25 10.93
C ALA A 430 -17.12 6.14 11.32
N CYS A 431 -16.66 4.89 11.24
CA CYS A 431 -17.49 3.71 11.49
C CYS A 431 -17.96 3.62 12.93
N ARG A 432 -19.12 2.97 13.13
CA ARG A 432 -19.70 2.76 14.45
C ARG A 432 -18.89 1.75 15.27
N PRO A 433 -19.11 1.66 16.60
CA PRO A 433 -18.41 0.69 17.44
C PRO A 433 -18.66 -0.78 17.09
N ASP A 434 -19.71 -1.10 16.32
CA ASP A 434 -20.05 -2.42 15.79
C ASP A 434 -19.61 -2.63 14.34
N GLU A 435 -18.83 -1.69 13.79
CA GLU A 435 -18.35 -1.67 12.40
C GLU A 435 -16.83 -1.43 12.35
N PHE A 436 -16.21 -1.78 11.22
CA PHE A 436 -14.82 -1.46 10.92
C PHE A 436 -14.69 -0.86 9.52
N CYS A 437 -13.63 -0.09 9.30
CA CYS A 437 -13.38 0.50 7.98
C CYS A 437 -12.72 -0.53 7.06
N ARG A 438 -13.50 -1.09 6.15
CA ARG A 438 -13.04 -2.05 5.16
C ARG A 438 -12.43 -1.33 3.97
N TRP A 439 -11.25 -1.76 3.57
CA TRP A 439 -10.62 -1.34 2.31
C TRP A 439 -10.88 -2.39 1.23
N PRO A 440 -11.27 -1.97 0.02
CA PRO A 440 -11.45 -2.89 -1.11
C PRO A 440 -10.09 -3.53 -1.46
N GLN A 441 -10.08 -4.85 -1.56
CA GLN A 441 -8.91 -5.64 -1.89
C GLN A 441 -8.82 -5.90 -3.41
N GLY A 442 -9.94 -5.79 -4.14
CA GLY A 442 -9.98 -6.00 -5.58
C GLY A 442 -9.73 -7.47 -5.97
N ALA A 443 -10.00 -8.39 -5.05
CA ALA A 443 -9.87 -9.82 -5.26
C ALA A 443 -11.11 -10.41 -5.93
N ILE A 444 -10.97 -11.58 -6.59
CA ILE A 444 -12.06 -12.21 -7.35
C ILE A 444 -13.25 -12.64 -6.48
N TRP A 445 -13.05 -12.87 -5.18
CA TRP A 445 -14.16 -13.18 -4.27
C TRP A 445 -14.90 -11.92 -3.80
N GLU A 446 -14.34 -10.73 -4.03
CA GLU A 446 -15.02 -9.44 -3.78
C GLU A 446 -15.85 -8.99 -4.99
N HIS A 447 -16.01 -9.80 -6.04
CA HIS A 447 -16.89 -9.47 -7.17
C HIS A 447 -18.37 -9.25 -6.77
N SER A 448 -18.77 -9.68 -5.57
CA SER A 448 -20.08 -9.39 -4.98
C SER A 448 -20.12 -8.09 -4.18
N ASP A 449 -18.98 -7.45 -3.92
CA ASP A 449 -18.88 -6.14 -3.25
C ASP A 449 -18.95 -5.04 -4.32
N PRO A 450 -20.07 -4.30 -4.41
CA PRO A 450 -20.27 -3.29 -5.43
C PRO A 450 -19.51 -1.98 -5.13
N ASN A 451 -18.86 -1.86 -3.97
CA ASN A 451 -18.25 -0.61 -3.53
C ASN A 451 -16.73 -0.58 -3.78
N PRO A 452 -16.25 0.20 -4.77
CA PRO A 452 -14.82 0.33 -5.06
C PRO A 452 -14.10 1.24 -4.05
N ASP A 453 -14.80 1.82 -3.09
CA ASP A 453 -14.27 2.76 -2.11
C ASP A 453 -14.33 2.19 -0.67
N PRO A 454 -13.46 2.67 0.25
CA PRO A 454 -13.51 2.27 1.65
C PRO A 454 -14.88 2.54 2.28
N HIS A 455 -15.42 1.57 3.00
CA HIS A 455 -16.73 1.67 3.63
C HIS A 455 -16.80 0.93 4.96
N CYS A 456 -17.75 1.32 5.79
CA CYS A 456 -17.99 0.65 7.06
C CYS A 456 -18.66 -0.69 6.83
N ALA A 457 -18.06 -1.75 7.36
CA ALA A 457 -18.58 -3.11 7.35
C ALA A 457 -18.87 -3.57 8.78
N SER A 458 -19.91 -4.38 8.97
CA SER A 458 -20.29 -4.90 10.29
C SER A 458 -19.24 -5.87 10.83
N MET A 459 -19.00 -5.83 12.14
CA MET A 459 -18.26 -6.88 12.87
C MET A 459 -19.10 -8.14 13.12
N SER A 460 -20.42 -8.11 12.92
CA SER A 460 -21.28 -9.31 13.00
C SER A 460 -21.22 -10.07 11.67
N ILE A 461 -20.13 -10.81 11.47
CA ILE A 461 -19.79 -11.38 10.17
C ILE A 461 -20.48 -12.74 9.97
N GLU A 462 -21.81 -12.73 9.88
CA GLU A 462 -22.60 -13.93 9.58
C GLU A 462 -22.80 -14.16 8.07
N ASP A 463 -22.66 -13.11 7.23
CA ASP A 463 -23.10 -13.12 5.82
C ASP A 463 -22.04 -12.70 4.77
N LEU A 464 -20.73 -12.92 5.02
CA LEU A 464 -19.67 -12.71 4.01
C LEU A 464 -19.19 -14.01 3.33
#